data_AF-A0A8S8YM15-F1
#
_entry.id   AF-A0A8S8YM15-F1
#
_cell.length_a   1.000
_cell.length_b   1.000
_cell.length_c   1.000
_cell.angle_alpha   90.00
_cell.angle_beta   90.00
_cell.angle_gamma   90.00
#
_symmetry.space_group_name_H-M   'P 1'
#
loop_
_entity.id
_entity.type
_entity.pdbx_description
1 polymer ?
#
loop_
_entity_poly.entity_id
_entity_poly.type
_entity_poly.pdbx_seq_one_letter_code
_entity_poly.pdbx_strand_id
1 'polypeptide(L)'
;MMTILMIASALAGCAGNEVDVDLDGEDGGYEYASNVDNHRMLMGDVCDIKDLSGAYDWDAVSDIYENGEHAEKSDGSYRTLQGFASASGKNHAYDSYYGADGSWHAFVDAAIGGTGAFAGESDTVRDQAVEKGIQNGVMTAYAIHELNAAIIKAEAGNWGPDDAQHAWDEGWAFYHGPDDSNADYDGCGPYATADKRAGNFGTANSDGTAATNVATLAAMNAGLTAMQNEDMQGLVGCTR
;
A
#
# COMPACT_ATOMS: atom_id res chain seq x y z
N MET A 1 -17.21 34.99 14.28
CA MET A 1 -16.72 33.88 15.15
C MET A 1 -17.34 32.61 14.64
N MET A 2 -16.64 31.91 13.76
CA MET A 2 -17.05 30.61 13.25
C MET A 2 -16.10 29.63 13.90
N THR A 3 -16.61 28.87 14.86
CA THR A 3 -15.86 27.88 15.62
C THR A 3 -15.47 26.77 14.66
N ILE A 4 -14.22 26.77 14.21
CA ILE A 4 -13.62 25.65 13.51
C ILE A 4 -13.46 24.54 14.55
N LEU A 5 -14.30 23.51 14.43
CA LEU A 5 -14.18 22.29 15.18
C LEU A 5 -12.96 21.55 14.63
N MET A 6 -11.81 21.72 15.29
CA MET A 6 -10.64 20.87 15.09
C MET A 6 -11.04 19.44 15.48
N ILE A 7 -11.37 18.61 14.48
CA ILE A 7 -11.34 17.17 14.67
C ILE A 7 -9.87 16.82 14.65
N ALA A 8 -9.30 16.67 15.84
CA ALA A 8 -8.01 16.04 16.04
C ALA A 8 -8.16 14.57 15.64
N SER A 9 -7.84 14.23 14.39
CA SER A 9 -7.47 12.88 13.98
C SER A 9 -6.08 12.59 14.53
N ALA A 10 -5.99 12.51 15.87
CA ALA A 10 -4.76 12.25 16.57
C ALA A 10 -4.50 10.73 16.59
N LEU A 11 -3.34 10.36 16.02
CA LEU A 11 -2.62 9.09 16.13
C LEU A 11 -3.23 7.87 15.39
N ALA A 12 -2.85 7.72 14.13
CA ALA A 12 -2.61 6.38 13.55
C ALA A 12 -1.15 6.21 13.07
N GLY A 13 -0.23 7.03 13.60
CA GLY A 13 1.21 6.94 13.35
C GLY A 13 1.98 6.86 14.67
N CYS A 14 1.53 6.04 15.62
CA CYS A 14 2.42 5.68 16.71
C CYS A 14 3.60 4.94 16.09
N ALA A 15 4.78 5.56 16.06
CA ALA A 15 6.06 4.89 16.01
C ALA A 15 6.03 3.74 17.04
N GLY A 16 5.70 2.54 16.56
CA GLY A 16 5.00 1.55 17.36
C GLY A 16 5.62 0.20 17.14
N ASN A 17 6.72 -0.05 17.87
CA ASN A 17 7.25 -1.35 18.25
C ASN A 17 6.92 -2.47 17.25
N GLU A 18 7.79 -2.64 16.25
CA GLU A 18 7.71 -3.72 15.27
C GLU A 18 8.78 -4.77 15.61
N VAL A 19 8.64 -5.99 15.11
CA VAL A 19 9.78 -6.92 15.14
C VAL A 19 10.84 -6.35 14.21
N ASP A 20 12.09 -6.26 14.67
CA ASP A 20 13.21 -5.74 13.87
C ASP A 20 13.39 -6.65 12.63
N VAL A 21 12.95 -6.14 11.49
CA VAL A 21 13.33 -6.60 10.15
C VAL A 21 14.43 -5.64 9.68
N ASP A 22 15.52 -6.19 9.16
CA ASP A 22 16.67 -5.43 8.67
C ASP A 22 16.72 -5.60 7.15
N LEU A 23 16.19 -4.61 6.44
CA LEU A 23 16.20 -4.55 4.99
C LEU A 23 17.09 -3.41 4.50
N ASP A 24 17.54 -3.49 3.25
CA ASP A 24 18.23 -2.39 2.59
C ASP A 24 17.42 -1.09 2.67
N GLY A 25 18.08 0.05 2.91
CA GLY A 25 17.45 1.36 3.08
C GLY A 25 16.88 2.01 1.81
N GLU A 26 16.83 1.25 0.71
CA GLU A 26 16.29 1.68 -0.57
C GLU A 26 15.52 0.55 -1.25
N ASP A 27 14.59 0.90 -2.15
CA ASP A 27 13.92 -0.02 -3.07
C ASP A 27 13.68 0.69 -4.40
N GLY A 28 13.98 0.03 -5.53
CA GLY A 28 13.59 0.52 -6.85
C GLY A 28 14.13 1.92 -7.18
N GLY A 29 15.24 2.34 -6.55
CA GLY A 29 15.85 3.66 -6.70
C GLY A 29 15.23 4.77 -5.82
N TYR A 30 14.45 4.42 -4.80
CA TYR A 30 13.95 5.32 -3.76
C TYR A 30 14.66 5.01 -2.43
N GLU A 31 15.30 6.02 -1.84
CA GLU A 31 15.96 5.91 -0.52
C GLU A 31 15.00 6.39 0.58
N TYR A 32 14.74 5.53 1.56
CA TYR A 32 13.79 5.82 2.65
C TYR A 32 14.39 6.81 3.66
N ALA A 33 13.57 7.75 4.15
CA ALA A 33 13.97 8.70 5.20
C ALA A 33 13.67 8.19 6.63
N SER A 34 12.89 7.13 6.74
CA SER A 34 12.44 6.49 7.98
C SER A 34 12.48 4.96 7.85
N ASN A 35 12.46 4.24 8.97
CA ASN A 35 12.39 2.78 8.93
C ASN A 35 10.94 2.33 8.67
N VAL A 36 10.71 1.71 7.52
CA VAL A 36 9.41 1.12 7.11
C VAL A 36 9.53 -0.37 6.79
N ASP A 37 10.54 -1.06 7.33
CA ASP A 37 10.89 -2.43 6.93
C ASP A 37 9.77 -3.43 7.21
N ASN A 38 9.12 -3.35 8.37
CA ASN A 38 7.96 -4.19 8.66
C ASN A 38 6.77 -3.92 7.72
N HIS A 39 6.59 -2.68 7.27
CA HIS A 39 5.53 -2.32 6.33
C HIS A 39 5.79 -2.90 4.95
N ARG A 40 7.06 -2.92 4.51
CA ARG A 40 7.50 -3.56 3.26
C ARG A 40 7.20 -5.06 3.25
N MET A 41 7.31 -5.74 4.39
CA MET A 41 7.02 -7.18 4.51
C MET A 41 5.58 -7.57 4.19
N LEU A 42 4.61 -6.64 4.23
CA LEU A 42 3.23 -6.94 3.83
C LEU A 42 3.13 -7.42 2.37
N MET A 43 4.13 -7.11 1.55
CA MET A 43 4.19 -7.62 0.18
C MET A 43 4.37 -9.14 0.11
N GLY A 44 4.97 -9.75 1.14
CA GLY A 44 5.04 -11.20 1.29
C GLY A 44 3.64 -11.82 1.39
N ASP A 45 2.74 -11.24 2.19
CA ASP A 45 1.34 -11.70 2.30
C ASP A 45 0.64 -11.65 0.92
N VAL A 46 0.94 -10.62 0.11
CA VAL A 46 0.38 -10.49 -1.25
C VAL A 46 0.92 -11.59 -2.18
N CYS A 47 2.21 -11.92 -2.09
CA CYS A 47 2.80 -13.01 -2.86
C CYS A 47 2.19 -14.37 -2.48
N ASP A 48 2.07 -14.66 -1.19
CA ASP A 48 1.56 -15.94 -0.72
C ASP A 48 0.09 -16.11 -1.07
N ILE A 49 -0.74 -15.06 -0.90
CA ILE A 49 -2.13 -15.11 -1.34
C ILE A 49 -2.24 -15.36 -2.84
N LYS A 50 -1.37 -14.75 -3.67
CA LYS A 50 -1.38 -14.98 -5.12
C LYS A 50 -1.10 -16.44 -5.48
N ASP A 51 -0.16 -17.08 -4.79
CA ASP A 51 0.17 -18.48 -5.05
C ASP A 51 -0.92 -19.43 -4.51
N LEU A 52 -1.46 -19.14 -3.32
CA LEU A 52 -2.55 -19.91 -2.71
C LEU A 52 -3.87 -19.77 -3.47
N SER A 53 -4.22 -18.57 -3.95
CA SER A 53 -5.41 -18.36 -4.77
C SER A 53 -5.30 -19.07 -6.11
N GLY A 54 -4.10 -19.11 -6.72
CA GLY A 54 -3.82 -19.90 -7.92
C GLY A 54 -3.94 -21.42 -7.71
N ALA A 55 -3.73 -21.89 -6.47
CA ALA A 55 -3.98 -23.27 -6.05
C ALA A 55 -5.43 -23.53 -5.57
N TYR A 56 -6.25 -22.47 -5.52
CA TYR A 56 -7.62 -22.47 -5.00
C TYR A 56 -7.73 -22.90 -3.54
N ASP A 57 -6.68 -22.64 -2.75
CA ASP A 57 -6.67 -22.88 -1.30
C ASP A 57 -7.32 -21.69 -0.59
N TRP A 58 -8.65 -21.61 -0.67
CA TRP A 58 -9.40 -20.46 -0.14
C TRP A 58 -9.32 -20.32 1.38
N ASP A 59 -9.11 -21.44 2.10
CA ASP A 59 -8.95 -21.42 3.55
C ASP A 59 -7.61 -20.77 3.91
N ALA A 60 -6.51 -21.14 3.24
CA ALA A 60 -5.21 -20.53 3.45
C ALA A 60 -5.16 -19.06 2.98
N VAL A 61 -5.82 -18.74 1.85
CA VAL A 61 -5.99 -17.35 1.41
C VAL A 61 -6.71 -16.51 2.46
N SER A 62 -7.80 -17.03 3.03
CA SER A 62 -8.56 -16.35 4.08
C SER A 62 -7.71 -16.14 5.33
N ASP A 63 -6.91 -17.12 5.72
CA ASP A 63 -6.05 -17.04 6.89
C ASP A 63 -5.02 -15.92 6.76
N ILE A 64 -4.25 -15.87 5.67
CA ILE A 64 -3.26 -14.80 5.45
C ILE A 64 -3.96 -13.44 5.32
N TYR A 65 -5.08 -13.36 4.59
CA TYR A 65 -5.79 -12.09 4.41
C TYR A 65 -6.26 -11.47 5.73
N GLU A 66 -6.81 -12.29 6.62
CA GLU A 66 -7.36 -11.85 7.91
C GLU A 66 -6.32 -11.72 9.01
N ASN A 67 -5.34 -12.62 9.05
CA ASN A 67 -4.42 -12.77 10.17
C ASN A 67 -2.98 -12.31 9.87
N GLY A 68 -2.58 -12.17 8.60
CA GLY A 68 -1.23 -11.82 8.18
C GLY A 68 -0.19 -12.91 8.44
N GLU A 69 0.97 -12.83 7.79
CA GLU A 69 2.07 -13.79 7.96
C GLU A 69 3.45 -13.14 8.06
N HIS A 70 3.70 -12.04 7.33
CA HIS A 70 5.06 -11.52 7.16
C HIS A 70 5.39 -10.27 7.99
N ALA A 71 4.38 -9.49 8.37
CA ALA A 71 4.55 -8.19 9.03
C ALA A 71 4.15 -8.23 10.53
N GLU A 72 4.95 -8.92 11.35
CA GLU A 72 4.70 -9.07 12.80
C GLU A 72 5.00 -7.76 13.57
N LYS A 73 4.06 -7.34 14.41
CA LYS A 73 4.22 -6.24 15.36
C LYS A 73 4.80 -6.79 16.68
N SER A 74 5.40 -5.92 17.50
CA SER A 74 6.00 -6.34 18.78
C SER A 74 5.05 -7.00 19.78
N ASP A 75 3.74 -6.81 19.64
CA ASP A 75 2.73 -7.44 20.49
C ASP A 75 2.36 -8.87 20.04
N GLY A 76 3.02 -9.35 18.98
CA GLY A 76 2.79 -10.66 18.36
C GLY A 76 1.59 -10.71 17.41
N SER A 77 0.89 -9.58 17.21
CA SER A 77 -0.12 -9.45 16.16
C SER A 77 0.55 -9.08 14.83
N TYR A 78 -0.11 -9.34 13.71
CA TYR A 78 0.39 -8.94 12.39
C TYR A 78 -0.34 -7.73 11.84
N ARG A 79 0.33 -7.01 10.94
CA ARG A 79 -0.37 -6.14 9.97
C ARG A 79 -1.08 -7.05 8.97
N THR A 80 -2.30 -6.68 8.57
CA THR A 80 -3.13 -7.56 7.75
C THR A 80 -3.72 -6.81 6.57
N LEU A 81 -3.83 -7.52 5.44
CA LEU A 81 -4.42 -6.98 4.22
C LEU A 81 -5.91 -6.64 4.43
N GLN A 82 -6.64 -7.42 5.24
CA GLN A 82 -8.00 -7.09 5.66
C GLN A 82 -8.05 -5.77 6.46
N GLY A 83 -7.11 -5.55 7.39
CA GLY A 83 -7.03 -4.33 8.17
C GLY A 83 -6.82 -3.08 7.30
N PHE A 84 -6.15 -3.24 6.17
CA PHE A 84 -5.92 -2.15 5.21
C PHE A 84 -7.12 -1.97 4.28
N ALA A 85 -7.72 -3.06 3.82
CA ALA A 85 -8.86 -3.06 2.92
C ALA A 85 -10.17 -2.58 3.58
N SER A 86 -10.35 -2.81 4.89
CA SER A 86 -11.60 -2.53 5.61
C SER A 86 -11.89 -1.05 5.80
N ALA A 87 -10.89 -0.17 5.61
CA ALA A 87 -11.01 1.30 5.62
C ALA A 87 -11.62 1.94 6.89
N SER A 88 -12.05 1.15 7.87
CA SER A 88 -12.76 1.62 9.06
C SER A 88 -11.89 2.59 9.85
N GLY A 89 -12.36 3.84 9.96
CA GLY A 89 -11.62 4.92 10.63
C GLY A 89 -10.41 5.46 9.87
N LYS A 90 -10.15 5.01 8.63
CA LYS A 90 -9.01 5.43 7.81
C LYS A 90 -9.35 6.48 6.74
N ASN A 91 -10.65 6.80 6.51
CA ASN A 91 -11.11 7.82 5.54
C ASN A 91 -10.36 7.72 4.20
N HIS A 92 -10.45 6.57 3.52
CA HIS A 92 -9.87 6.47 2.19
C HIS A 92 -10.57 7.46 1.26
N ALA A 93 -9.82 8.18 0.44
CA ALA A 93 -10.42 9.12 -0.52
C ALA A 93 -11.45 8.41 -1.45
N TYR A 94 -11.29 7.10 -1.65
CA TYR A 94 -12.19 6.23 -2.40
C TYR A 94 -13.53 5.93 -1.70
N ASP A 95 -13.61 6.02 -0.37
CA ASP A 95 -14.86 5.77 0.37
C ASP A 95 -15.94 6.77 -0.06
N SER A 96 -15.54 8.03 -0.30
CA SER A 96 -16.41 9.08 -0.84
C SER A 96 -16.84 8.82 -2.28
N TYR A 97 -15.97 8.19 -3.11
CA TYR A 97 -16.27 7.87 -4.51
C TYR A 97 -17.24 6.68 -4.63
N TYR A 98 -17.04 5.63 -3.84
CA TYR A 98 -17.88 4.43 -3.85
C TYR A 98 -19.10 4.55 -2.90
N GLY A 99 -19.14 5.59 -2.05
CA GLY A 99 -20.20 5.80 -1.08
C GLY A 99 -20.27 4.69 -0.01
N ALA A 100 -19.15 3.99 0.21
CA ALA A 100 -19.06 2.86 1.12
C ALA A 100 -17.64 2.71 1.64
N ASP A 101 -17.49 2.75 2.96
CA ASP A 101 -16.27 2.36 3.65
C ASP A 101 -16.00 0.87 3.40
N GLY A 102 -14.74 0.52 3.15
CA GLY A 102 -14.31 -0.87 3.05
C GLY A 102 -14.78 -1.56 1.76
N SER A 103 -15.03 -0.79 0.70
CA SER A 103 -15.43 -1.32 -0.61
C SER A 103 -14.45 -2.36 -1.16
N TRP A 104 -13.14 -2.16 -0.97
CA TRP A 104 -12.13 -3.14 -1.32
C TRP A 104 -12.19 -4.39 -0.44
N HIS A 105 -12.39 -4.23 0.88
CA HIS A 105 -12.60 -5.38 1.75
C HIS A 105 -13.80 -6.21 1.30
N ALA A 106 -14.95 -5.58 1.08
CA ALA A 106 -16.16 -6.27 0.65
C ALA A 106 -15.97 -6.99 -0.70
N PHE A 107 -15.22 -6.40 -1.63
CA PHE A 107 -14.91 -7.03 -2.92
C PHE A 107 -14.01 -8.26 -2.76
N VAL A 108 -12.91 -8.13 -2.02
CA VAL A 108 -11.95 -9.22 -1.80
C VAL A 108 -12.58 -10.33 -0.96
N ASP A 109 -13.27 -10.00 0.12
CA ASP A 109 -13.97 -10.95 0.99
C ASP A 109 -15.03 -11.75 0.20
N ALA A 110 -15.81 -11.10 -0.66
CA ALA A 110 -16.75 -11.78 -1.53
C ALA A 110 -16.07 -12.74 -2.52
N ALA A 111 -14.89 -12.36 -3.05
CA ALA A 111 -14.12 -13.22 -3.95
C ALA A 111 -13.55 -14.45 -3.21
N ILE A 112 -12.95 -14.24 -2.03
CA ILE A 112 -12.44 -15.31 -1.16
C ILE A 112 -13.58 -16.24 -0.74
N GLY A 113 -14.73 -15.72 -0.35
CA GLY A 113 -15.88 -16.53 0.09
C GLY A 113 -16.72 -17.13 -1.05
N GLY A 114 -16.50 -16.72 -2.31
CA GLY A 114 -17.36 -17.12 -3.43
C GLY A 114 -18.81 -16.64 -3.24
N THR A 115 -18.99 -15.46 -2.68
CA THR A 115 -20.29 -14.87 -2.36
C THR A 115 -20.56 -13.60 -3.17
N GLY A 116 -21.73 -12.98 -3.00
CA GLY A 116 -22.05 -11.71 -3.65
C GLY A 116 -21.93 -11.79 -5.19
N ALA A 117 -21.09 -10.92 -5.77
CA ALA A 117 -20.83 -10.89 -7.21
C ALA A 117 -20.10 -12.15 -7.73
N PHE A 118 -19.52 -12.95 -6.83
CA PHE A 118 -18.78 -14.17 -7.15
C PHE A 118 -19.57 -15.45 -6.85
N ALA A 119 -20.84 -15.32 -6.46
CA ALA A 119 -21.70 -16.47 -6.20
C ALA A 119 -21.93 -17.29 -7.48
N GLY A 120 -21.43 -18.53 -7.48
CA GLY A 120 -21.51 -19.43 -8.63
C GLY A 120 -20.46 -19.18 -9.72
N GLU A 121 -19.52 -18.26 -9.50
CA GLU A 121 -18.37 -18.07 -10.37
C GLU A 121 -17.32 -19.17 -10.20
N SER A 122 -16.51 -19.37 -11.24
CA SER A 122 -15.43 -20.37 -11.21
C SER A 122 -14.28 -19.93 -10.31
N ASP A 123 -13.50 -20.89 -9.80
CA ASP A 123 -12.30 -20.61 -9.02
C ASP A 123 -11.28 -19.77 -9.79
N THR A 124 -11.17 -19.94 -11.11
CA THR A 124 -10.31 -19.10 -11.96
C THR A 124 -10.75 -17.63 -11.99
N VAL A 125 -12.06 -17.36 -11.95
CA VAL A 125 -12.58 -15.98 -11.88
C VAL A 125 -12.30 -15.39 -10.50
N ARG A 126 -12.52 -16.18 -9.44
CA ARG A 126 -12.29 -15.78 -8.05
C ARG A 126 -10.80 -15.53 -7.79
N ASP A 127 -9.92 -16.37 -8.31
CA ASP A 127 -8.46 -16.21 -8.23
C ASP A 127 -8.02 -14.85 -8.77
N GLN A 128 -8.44 -14.53 -9.99
CA GLN A 128 -8.11 -13.24 -10.59
C GLN A 128 -8.70 -12.06 -9.82
N ALA A 129 -9.88 -12.22 -9.21
CA ALA A 129 -10.48 -11.18 -8.38
C ALA A 129 -9.73 -10.98 -7.06
N VAL A 130 -9.30 -12.06 -6.40
CA VAL A 130 -8.49 -12.00 -5.17
C VAL A 130 -7.11 -11.41 -5.47
N GLU A 131 -6.37 -12.02 -6.41
CA GLU A 131 -5.01 -11.60 -6.78
C GLU A 131 -5.00 -10.11 -7.19
N LYS A 132 -5.86 -9.72 -8.15
CA LYS A 132 -5.85 -8.34 -8.67
C LYS A 132 -6.53 -7.35 -7.74
N GLY A 133 -7.54 -7.78 -6.98
CA GLY A 133 -8.22 -6.96 -5.99
C GLY A 133 -7.28 -6.54 -4.87
N ILE A 134 -6.45 -7.46 -4.37
CA ILE A 134 -5.45 -7.16 -3.36
C ILE A 134 -4.31 -6.35 -3.97
N GLN A 135 -3.62 -6.90 -4.97
CA GLN A 135 -2.41 -6.28 -5.54
C GLN A 135 -2.65 -4.88 -6.11
N ASN A 136 -3.77 -4.65 -6.81
CA ASN A 136 -4.00 -3.39 -7.53
C ASN A 136 -5.13 -2.55 -6.93
N GLY A 137 -6.01 -3.14 -6.13
CA GLY A 137 -7.06 -2.41 -5.43
C GLY A 137 -6.60 -1.97 -4.06
N VAL A 138 -6.45 -2.93 -3.14
CA VAL A 138 -6.09 -2.69 -1.74
C VAL A 138 -4.76 -1.96 -1.62
N MET A 139 -3.69 -2.48 -2.23
CA MET A 139 -2.34 -1.90 -2.08
C MET A 139 -2.23 -0.51 -2.69
N THR A 140 -2.89 -0.26 -3.84
CA THR A 140 -2.91 1.08 -4.44
C THR A 140 -3.72 2.07 -3.60
N ALA A 141 -4.88 1.63 -3.06
CA ALA A 141 -5.66 2.47 -2.17
C ALA A 141 -4.88 2.84 -0.90
N TYR A 142 -4.12 1.89 -0.36
CA TYR A 142 -3.32 2.11 0.84
C TYR A 142 -2.10 2.99 0.59
N ALA A 143 -1.37 2.80 -0.52
CA ALA A 143 -0.31 3.73 -0.92
C ALA A 143 -0.85 5.17 -1.00
N ILE A 144 -2.01 5.38 -1.63
CA ILE A 144 -2.63 6.70 -1.75
C ILE A 144 -3.12 7.25 -0.41
N HIS A 145 -3.59 6.38 0.49
CA HIS A 145 -3.93 6.79 1.86
C HIS A 145 -2.71 7.41 2.56
N GLU A 146 -1.55 6.75 2.49
CA GLU A 146 -0.35 7.23 3.15
C GLU A 146 0.22 8.50 2.50
N LEU A 147 0.18 8.63 1.17
CA LEU A 147 0.56 9.89 0.51
C LEU A 147 -0.34 11.07 0.93
N ASN A 148 -1.64 10.84 1.12
CA ASN A 148 -2.54 11.87 1.66
C ASN A 148 -2.26 12.14 3.14
N ALA A 149 -1.96 11.11 3.94
CA ALA A 149 -1.58 11.27 5.34
C ALA A 149 -0.30 12.10 5.49
N ALA A 150 0.70 11.89 4.63
CA ALA A 150 1.92 12.68 4.57
C ALA A 150 1.62 14.17 4.31
N ILE A 151 0.75 14.47 3.33
CA ILE A 151 0.32 15.85 3.05
C ILE A 151 -0.38 16.47 4.27
N ILE A 152 -1.33 15.75 4.88
CA ILE A 152 -2.07 16.25 6.06
C ILE A 152 -1.13 16.51 7.25
N LYS A 153 -0.17 15.63 7.50
CA LYS A 153 0.84 15.79 8.56
C LYS A 153 1.74 16.99 8.27
N ALA A 154 2.18 17.16 7.03
CA ALA A 154 2.94 18.31 6.56
C ALA A 154 2.16 19.63 6.71
N GLU A 155 0.86 19.65 6.39
CA GLU A 155 -0.02 20.82 6.57
C GLU A 155 -0.15 21.22 8.05
N ALA A 156 -0.05 20.25 8.95
CA ALA A 156 -0.01 20.47 10.39
C ALA A 156 1.37 20.93 10.91
N GLY A 157 2.39 20.99 10.05
CA GLY A 157 3.77 21.33 10.40
C GLY A 157 4.62 20.17 10.91
N ASN A 158 4.14 18.94 10.80
CA ASN A 158 4.82 17.72 11.27
C ASN A 158 5.60 17.06 10.12
N TRP A 159 6.69 17.69 9.72
CA TRP A 159 7.46 17.28 8.53
C TRP A 159 8.42 16.12 8.73
N GLY A 160 8.67 15.71 9.97
CA GLY A 160 9.80 14.86 10.33
C GLY A 160 9.71 13.39 9.86
N PRO A 161 10.82 12.64 10.05
CA PRO A 161 10.93 11.21 9.71
C PRO A 161 10.02 10.30 10.55
N ASP A 162 9.46 10.78 11.65
CA ASP A 162 8.46 10.05 12.46
C ASP A 162 7.01 10.44 12.09
N ASP A 163 6.83 11.37 11.13
CA ASP A 163 5.53 11.98 10.80
C ASP A 163 5.24 11.95 9.28
N ALA A 164 5.39 13.08 8.57
CA ALA A 164 5.03 13.20 7.16
C ALA A 164 5.94 12.37 6.25
N GLN A 165 7.25 12.38 6.51
CA GLN A 165 8.20 11.58 5.75
C GLN A 165 7.95 10.08 5.96
N HIS A 166 7.58 9.66 7.18
CA HIS A 166 7.22 8.26 7.43
C HIS A 166 6.05 7.79 6.58
N ALA A 167 4.95 8.55 6.56
CA ALA A 167 3.81 8.20 5.73
C ALA A 167 4.14 8.23 4.23
N TRP A 168 5.04 9.10 3.80
CA TRP A 168 5.47 9.11 2.41
C TRP A 168 6.26 7.85 2.05
N ASP A 169 7.18 7.45 2.93
CA ASP A 169 7.96 6.21 2.82
C ASP A 169 7.07 4.96 2.82
N GLU A 170 6.08 4.90 3.73
CA GLU A 170 5.05 3.86 3.75
C GLU A 170 4.33 3.76 2.40
N GLY A 171 4.00 4.91 1.78
CA GLY A 171 3.39 4.96 0.45
C GLY A 171 4.22 4.26 -0.63
N TRP A 172 5.56 4.41 -0.63
CA TRP A 172 6.44 3.69 -1.55
C TRP A 172 6.51 2.20 -1.21
N ALA A 173 6.65 1.86 0.07
CA ALA A 173 6.70 0.48 0.55
C ALA A 173 5.49 -0.34 0.07
N PHE A 174 4.29 0.23 0.10
CA PHE A 174 3.06 -0.45 -0.37
C PHE A 174 2.89 -0.47 -1.89
N TYR A 175 3.56 0.42 -2.61
CA TYR A 175 3.50 0.49 -4.06
C TYR A 175 4.52 -0.42 -4.74
N HIS A 176 5.76 -0.40 -4.26
CA HIS A 176 6.88 -1.17 -4.80
C HIS A 176 7.01 -2.54 -4.10
N GLY A 177 7.07 -2.53 -2.78
CA GLY A 177 7.52 -3.68 -1.98
C GLY A 177 9.04 -3.74 -1.88
N PRO A 178 9.60 -4.62 -1.04
CA PRO A 178 11.03 -4.80 -0.89
C PRO A 178 11.65 -5.53 -2.08
N ASP A 179 12.85 -5.10 -2.51
CA ASP A 179 13.71 -5.77 -3.51
C ASP A 179 15.01 -6.35 -2.90
N ASP A 180 15.07 -6.44 -1.57
CA ASP A 180 16.18 -7.04 -0.84
C ASP A 180 16.29 -8.54 -1.13
N SER A 181 17.52 -9.04 -1.27
CA SER A 181 17.85 -10.46 -1.44
C SER A 181 17.18 -11.43 -0.46
N ASN A 182 16.89 -11.00 0.77
CA ASN A 182 16.26 -11.85 1.79
C ASN A 182 14.74 -11.66 1.90
N ALA A 183 14.18 -10.68 1.18
CA ALA A 183 12.75 -10.35 1.14
C ALA A 183 12.39 -9.79 -0.24
N ASP A 184 12.65 -10.58 -1.29
CA ASP A 184 12.40 -10.16 -2.67
C ASP A 184 10.93 -10.39 -3.04
N TYR A 185 10.11 -9.37 -2.81
CA TYR A 185 8.68 -9.36 -3.08
C TYR A 185 8.29 -8.34 -4.17
N ASP A 186 9.27 -7.84 -4.92
CA ASP A 186 9.12 -6.79 -5.95
C ASP A 186 8.02 -7.10 -6.97
N GLY A 187 7.78 -8.39 -7.23
CA GLY A 187 6.85 -8.92 -8.23
C GLY A 187 5.37 -8.87 -7.84
N CYS A 188 5.07 -8.54 -6.58
CA CYS A 188 3.75 -8.65 -5.98
C CYS A 188 3.08 -7.29 -5.70
N GLY A 189 3.82 -6.17 -5.80
CA GLY A 189 3.27 -4.83 -5.64
C GLY A 189 2.51 -4.30 -6.86
N PRO A 190 1.76 -3.18 -6.72
CA PRO A 190 1.24 -2.42 -7.85
C PRO A 190 2.30 -2.09 -8.92
N TYR A 191 3.53 -1.79 -8.50
CA TYR A 191 4.67 -1.50 -9.38
C TYR A 191 4.88 -2.62 -10.42
N ALA A 192 4.94 -3.88 -9.99
CA ALA A 192 5.13 -5.01 -10.89
C ALA A 192 3.96 -5.19 -11.87
N THR A 193 2.73 -4.83 -11.47
CA THR A 193 1.60 -4.86 -12.41
C THR A 193 1.80 -3.80 -13.50
N ALA A 194 2.23 -2.59 -13.16
CA ALA A 194 2.50 -1.56 -14.15
C ALA A 194 3.56 -2.00 -15.17
N ASP A 195 4.68 -2.58 -14.72
CA ASP A 195 5.73 -3.11 -15.61
C ASP A 195 5.21 -4.24 -16.51
N LYS A 196 4.51 -5.23 -15.93
CA LYS A 196 3.90 -6.35 -16.68
C LYS A 196 2.91 -5.87 -17.75
N ARG A 197 2.22 -4.75 -17.52
CA ARG A 197 1.22 -4.21 -18.45
C ARG A 197 1.80 -3.19 -19.44
N ALA A 198 2.96 -2.59 -19.16
CA ALA A 198 3.56 -1.57 -20.00
C ALA A 198 3.76 -2.02 -21.46
N GLY A 199 4.18 -3.28 -21.65
CA GLY A 199 4.32 -3.87 -22.99
C GLY A 199 3.00 -3.93 -23.78
N ASN A 200 1.86 -4.17 -23.12
CA ASN A 200 0.55 -4.20 -23.77
C ASN A 200 0.11 -2.83 -24.30
N PHE A 201 0.62 -1.76 -23.69
CA PHE A 201 0.27 -0.38 -24.02
C PHE A 201 1.39 0.36 -24.77
N GLY A 202 2.54 -0.28 -25.00
CA GLY A 202 3.70 0.38 -25.61
C GLY A 202 4.28 1.50 -24.76
N THR A 203 4.17 1.41 -23.44
CA THR A 203 4.60 2.44 -22.47
C THR A 203 5.85 2.05 -21.68
N ALA A 204 6.52 0.94 -22.03
CA ALA A 204 7.77 0.53 -21.41
C ALA A 204 8.96 1.36 -21.94
N ASN A 205 9.92 1.67 -21.07
CA ASN A 205 11.23 2.19 -21.46
C ASN A 205 12.11 1.05 -22.03
N SER A 206 13.39 1.34 -22.30
CA SER A 206 14.34 0.34 -22.84
C SER A 206 14.60 -0.84 -21.91
N ASP A 207 14.41 -0.66 -20.61
CA ASP A 207 14.71 -1.64 -19.57
C ASP A 207 13.46 -2.45 -19.18
N GLY A 208 12.31 -2.16 -19.81
CA GLY A 208 11.03 -2.83 -19.54
C GLY A 208 10.18 -2.13 -18.47
N THR A 209 10.72 -1.12 -17.80
CA THR A 209 10.00 -0.34 -16.77
C THR A 209 8.89 0.50 -17.40
N ALA A 210 7.72 0.48 -16.80
CA ALA A 210 6.60 1.30 -17.21
C ALA A 210 6.94 2.79 -17.08
N ALA A 211 6.59 3.59 -18.08
CA ALA A 211 6.73 5.05 -18.02
C ALA A 211 6.01 5.64 -16.79
N THR A 212 4.93 5.01 -16.32
CA THR A 212 4.27 5.41 -15.07
C THR A 212 5.14 5.15 -13.85
N ASN A 213 5.86 4.03 -13.77
CA ASN A 213 6.75 3.73 -12.65
C ASN A 213 7.92 4.71 -12.60
N VAL A 214 8.49 5.05 -13.76
CA VAL A 214 9.53 6.09 -13.87
C VAL A 214 9.01 7.44 -13.36
N ALA A 215 7.79 7.83 -13.74
CA ALA A 215 7.18 9.08 -13.29
C ALA A 215 6.84 9.06 -11.80
N THR A 216 6.31 7.94 -11.29
CA THR A 216 5.98 7.76 -9.87
C THR A 216 7.25 7.85 -9.03
N LEU A 217 8.33 7.16 -9.40
CA LEU A 217 9.62 7.25 -8.68
C LEU A 217 10.15 8.69 -8.64
N ALA A 218 10.10 9.40 -9.76
CA ALA A 218 10.51 10.80 -9.81
C ALA A 218 9.65 11.68 -8.90
N ALA A 219 8.33 11.45 -8.86
CA ALA A 219 7.41 12.16 -7.98
C ALA A 219 7.65 11.82 -6.49
N MET A 220 7.93 10.57 -6.16
CA MET A 220 8.25 10.13 -4.80
C MET A 220 9.53 10.79 -4.29
N ASN A 221 10.60 10.77 -5.08
CA ASN A 221 11.86 11.43 -4.72
C ASN A 221 11.70 12.96 -4.58
N ALA A 222 10.94 13.59 -5.49
CA ALA A 222 10.67 15.02 -5.43
C ALA A 222 9.80 15.41 -4.22
N GLY A 223 8.79 14.60 -3.89
CA GLY A 223 7.93 14.81 -2.72
C GLY A 223 8.70 14.65 -1.41
N LEU A 224 9.58 13.63 -1.31
CA LEU A 224 10.45 13.45 -0.14
C LEU A 224 11.40 14.66 0.03
N THR A 225 12.03 15.08 -1.07
CA THR A 225 12.87 16.29 -1.08
C THR A 225 12.09 17.53 -0.65
N ALA A 226 10.83 17.68 -1.10
CA ALA A 226 9.99 18.79 -0.71
C ALA A 226 9.67 18.76 0.80
N MET A 227 9.37 17.60 1.38
CA MET A 227 9.14 17.47 2.82
C MET A 227 10.39 17.77 3.65
N GLN A 228 11.56 17.30 3.22
CA GLN A 228 12.83 17.62 3.89
C GLN A 228 13.14 19.13 3.87
N ASN A 229 12.63 19.85 2.87
CA ASN A 229 12.75 21.31 2.76
C ASN A 229 11.54 22.07 3.35
N GLU A 230 10.57 21.37 3.93
CA GLU A 230 9.29 21.94 4.40
C GLU A 230 8.54 22.75 3.31
N ASP A 231 8.70 22.34 2.04
CA ASP A 231 8.09 22.97 0.87
C ASP A 231 6.75 22.33 0.52
N MET A 232 5.68 22.88 1.09
CA MET A 232 4.31 22.44 0.81
C MET A 232 3.92 22.57 -0.67
N GLN A 233 4.43 23.60 -1.36
CA GLN A 233 4.08 23.78 -2.78
C GLN A 233 4.76 22.73 -3.65
N GLY A 234 6.01 22.39 -3.35
CA GLY A 234 6.73 21.27 -3.95
C GLY A 234 6.02 19.94 -3.71
N LEU A 235 5.62 19.66 -2.46
CA LEU A 235 4.96 18.41 -2.08
C LEU A 235 3.63 18.21 -2.85
N VAL A 236 2.75 19.21 -2.83
CA VAL A 236 1.45 19.15 -3.53
C VAL A 236 1.62 19.17 -5.06
N GLY A 237 2.73 19.73 -5.57
CA GLY A 237 3.05 19.71 -6.99
C GLY A 237 3.41 18.32 -7.52
N CYS A 238 3.91 17.43 -6.66
CA CYS A 238 4.29 16.06 -7.03
C CYS A 238 3.11 15.07 -6.99
N THR A 239 1.99 15.43 -6.37
CA THR A 239 0.82 14.57 -6.18
C THR A 239 -0.38 14.91 -7.07
N ARG A 240 -0.20 15.78 -8.07
CA ARG A 240 -1.24 16.26 -8.99
C ARG A 240 -1.05 15.82 -10.43
#